data_AF-A0A931T5V4-F1
#
_entry.id   AF-A0A931T5V4-F1
#
_cell.length_a   1.000
_cell.length_b   1.000
_cell.length_c   1.000
_cell.angle_alpha   90.00
_cell.angle_beta   90.00
_cell.angle_gamma   90.00
#
_symmetry.space_group_name_H-M   'P 1'
#
loop_
_entity.id
_entity.type
_entity.pdbx_description
1 polymer ?
#
loop_
_entity_poly.entity_id
_entity_poly.type
_entity_poly.pdbx_seq_one_letter_code
_entity_poly.pdbx_strand_id
1 'polypeptide(L)'
;MDEHVEHVHVHEGSDVSARTFILFFVIFLVFTAIAFVVVKWSYFALVKYENARQGDVPTRIAPPKTEIPENLALTAGGPEVSTLPQNAPLLQADPARDMQVMRAQQNAKLTSYGWIDREAGVVHVPIDKAMAFALERSMVKAQTAESATTAAPAAVAPAKAVAPVASAPAAH
;
A
#
# COMPACT_ATOMS: atom_id res chain seq x y z
N MET A 1 -61.13 50.82 -25.05
CA MET A 1 -60.66 49.78 -25.97
C MET A 1 -59.30 49.32 -25.48
N ASP A 2 -59.32 48.12 -24.92
CA ASP A 2 -58.28 47.10 -24.76
C ASP A 2 -56.81 47.51 -24.57
N GLU A 3 -56.35 47.26 -23.34
CA GLU A 3 -54.94 47.10 -22.95
C GLU A 3 -54.34 45.86 -23.64
N HIS A 4 -53.26 46.05 -24.39
CA HIS A 4 -52.30 44.99 -24.66
C HIS A 4 -51.43 44.81 -23.40
N VAL A 5 -51.79 43.84 -22.56
CA VAL A 5 -50.91 43.37 -21.48
C VAL A 5 -49.79 42.56 -22.14
N GLU A 6 -48.66 43.22 -22.36
CA GLU A 6 -47.43 42.59 -22.81
C GLU A 6 -46.93 41.62 -21.73
N HIS A 7 -46.61 40.40 -22.15
CA HIS A 7 -46.22 39.32 -21.28
C HIS A 7 -44.98 39.70 -20.44
N VAL A 8 -45.16 39.72 -19.12
CA VAL A 8 -44.09 39.88 -18.14
C VAL A 8 -43.07 38.76 -18.34
N HIS A 9 -41.91 39.09 -18.88
CA HIS A 9 -40.73 38.25 -18.75
C HIS A 9 -40.25 38.34 -17.30
N VAL A 10 -40.78 37.46 -16.45
CA VAL A 10 -40.31 37.25 -15.08
C VAL A 10 -38.88 36.73 -15.17
N HIS A 11 -37.93 37.64 -14.98
CA HIS A 11 -36.54 37.26 -14.78
C HIS A 11 -36.40 36.77 -13.35
N GLU A 12 -36.00 35.51 -13.20
CA GLU A 12 -35.74 34.85 -11.93
C GLU A 12 -34.52 35.51 -11.27
N GLY A 13 -34.79 36.60 -10.55
CA GLY A 13 -33.81 37.46 -9.90
C GLY A 13 -33.32 36.87 -8.59
N SER A 14 -32.61 35.74 -8.66
CA SER A 14 -31.67 35.39 -7.60
C SER A 14 -30.34 35.00 -8.22
N ASP A 15 -29.65 36.00 -8.77
CA ASP A 15 -28.23 35.85 -9.07
C ASP A 15 -27.51 35.55 -7.75
N VAL A 16 -26.76 34.45 -7.75
CA VAL A 16 -26.18 33.90 -6.52
C VAL A 16 -25.22 34.92 -5.94
N SER A 17 -25.41 35.27 -4.66
CA SER A 17 -24.66 36.36 -4.04
C SER A 17 -23.15 36.08 -4.07
N ALA A 18 -22.34 37.06 -4.48
CA ALA A 18 -20.87 36.96 -4.44
C ALA A 18 -20.33 36.55 -3.07
N ARG A 19 -21.07 36.86 -2.00
CA ARG A 19 -20.78 36.46 -0.62
C ARG A 19 -20.94 34.96 -0.40
N THR A 20 -21.94 34.33 -1.02
CA THR A 20 -22.10 32.87 -1.01
C THR A 20 -20.91 32.19 -1.69
N PHE A 21 -20.43 32.75 -2.81
CA PHE A 21 -19.24 32.23 -3.48
C PHE A 21 -17.97 32.39 -2.63
N ILE A 22 -17.75 33.55 -1.99
CA ILE A 22 -16.60 33.76 -1.11
C ILE A 22 -16.63 32.81 0.08
N LEU A 23 -17.79 32.64 0.73
CA LEU A 23 -17.96 31.70 1.84
C LEU A 23 -17.67 30.25 1.40
N PHE A 24 -18.20 29.85 0.25
CA PHE A 24 -17.96 28.52 -0.32
C PHE A 24 -16.46 28.28 -0.57
N PHE A 25 -15.75 29.27 -1.12
CA PHE A 25 -14.31 29.18 -1.34
C PHE A 25 -13.52 29.07 -0.03
N VAL A 26 -13.90 29.83 1.00
CA VAL A 26 -13.26 29.75 2.32
C VAL A 26 -13.49 28.36 2.95
N ILE A 27 -14.72 27.86 2.91
CA ILE A 27 -15.05 26.51 3.41
C ILE A 27 -14.26 25.44 2.64
N PHE A 28 -14.16 25.57 1.32
CA PHE A 28 -13.39 24.65 0.48
C PHE A 28 -11.89 24.67 0.82
N LEU A 29 -11.31 25.85 1.07
CA LEU A 29 -9.90 25.98 1.44
C LEU A 29 -9.63 25.36 2.81
N VAL A 30 -10.53 25.58 3.78
CA VAL A 30 -10.46 24.95 5.10
C VAL A 30 -10.61 23.43 5.01
N PHE A 31 -11.58 22.93 4.23
CA PHE A 31 -11.76 21.51 3.99
C PHE A 31 -10.50 20.87 3.38
N THR A 32 -9.89 21.56 2.41
CA THR A 32 -8.65 21.13 1.77
C THR A 32 -7.51 21.08 2.80
N ALA A 33 -7.34 22.12 3.62
CA ALA A 33 -6.33 22.15 4.68
C ALA A 33 -6.52 21.00 5.68
N ILE A 34 -7.77 20.71 6.08
CA ILE A 34 -8.11 19.58 6.96
C ILE A 34 -7.73 18.25 6.30
N ALA A 35 -8.07 18.05 5.02
CA ALA A 35 -7.70 16.85 4.28
C ALA A 35 -6.16 16.67 4.23
N PHE A 36 -5.40 17.74 4.02
CA PHE A 36 -3.94 17.68 4.06
C PHE A 36 -3.39 17.29 5.44
N VAL A 37 -3.99 17.79 6.52
CA VAL A 37 -3.60 17.41 7.89
C VAL A 37 -3.91 15.94 8.15
N VAL A 38 -5.08 15.44 7.73
CA VAL A 38 -5.46 14.02 7.84
C VAL A 38 -4.52 13.13 7.05
N VAL A 39 -4.15 13.51 5.83
CA VAL A 39 -3.19 12.76 5.00
C VAL A 39 -1.79 12.77 5.63
N LYS A 40 -1.31 13.91 6.12
CA LYS A 40 -0.01 14.00 6.82
C LYS A 40 0.01 13.16 8.09
N TRP A 41 -1.08 13.13 8.86
CA TRP A 41 -1.24 12.30 10.04
C TRP A 41 -1.31 10.81 9.68
N SER A 42 -2.11 10.43 8.68
CA SER A 42 -2.18 9.07 8.13
C SER A 42 -0.83 8.59 7.61
N TYR A 43 -0.08 9.44 6.90
CA TYR A 43 1.25 9.13 6.39
C TYR A 43 2.26 8.96 7.52
N PHE A 44 2.29 9.89 8.49
CA PHE A 44 3.16 9.78 9.66
C PHE A 44 2.85 8.54 10.50
N ALA A 45 1.56 8.18 10.64
CA ALA A 45 1.11 6.96 11.32
C ALA A 45 1.54 5.69 10.58
N LEU A 46 1.43 5.64 9.24
CA LEU A 46 1.88 4.52 8.41
C LEU A 46 3.40 4.35 8.44
N VAL A 47 4.18 5.44 8.34
CA VAL A 47 5.65 5.38 8.40
C VAL A 47 6.15 5.00 9.80
N LYS A 48 5.44 5.37 10.86
CA LYS A 48 5.73 4.90 12.23
C LYS A 48 5.42 3.40 12.39
N TYR A 49 4.35 2.93 11.75
CA TYR A 49 4.00 1.50 11.69
C TYR A 49 5.03 0.65 10.92
N GLU A 50 5.66 1.23 9.88
CA GLU A 50 6.76 0.60 9.15
C GLU A 50 8.10 0.67 9.91
N ASN A 51 8.47 1.83 10.48
CA ASN A 51 9.71 2.00 11.25
C ASN A 51 9.78 1.11 12.50
N ALA A 52 8.64 0.74 13.10
CA ALA A 52 8.54 -0.23 14.19
C ALA A 52 8.78 -1.69 13.73
N ARG A 53 8.73 -1.96 12.42
CA ARG A 53 9.01 -3.27 11.80
C ARG A 53 10.42 -3.34 11.20
N GLN A 54 11.05 -2.20 10.89
CA GLN A 54 12.29 -2.15 10.11
C GLN A 54 13.58 -2.23 10.96
N GLY A 55 13.49 -2.14 12.29
CA GLY A 55 14.61 -2.37 13.20
C GLY A 55 15.15 -3.82 13.24
N ASP A 56 14.46 -4.76 12.59
CA ASP A 56 14.73 -6.20 12.70
C ASP A 56 14.89 -6.91 11.33
N VAL A 57 15.22 -6.16 10.25
CA VAL A 57 15.42 -6.72 8.90
C VAL A 57 16.84 -6.45 8.38
N PRO A 58 17.81 -7.35 8.60
CA PRO A 58 19.11 -7.28 7.94
C PRO A 58 18.99 -7.78 6.49
N THR A 59 18.39 -6.99 5.60
CA THR A 59 18.42 -7.25 4.15
C THR A 59 19.40 -6.31 3.46
N ARG A 60 20.69 -6.62 3.61
CA ARG A 60 21.69 -6.44 2.56
C ARG A 60 22.91 -7.32 2.85
N ILE A 61 22.86 -8.58 2.44
CA ILE A 61 24.09 -9.36 2.28
C ILE A 61 24.78 -8.77 1.05
N ALA A 62 25.71 -7.84 1.26
CA ALA A 62 26.67 -7.52 0.22
C ALA A 62 27.42 -8.83 -0.09
N PRO A 63 27.49 -9.30 -1.35
CA PRO A 63 28.33 -10.43 -1.66
C PRO A 63 29.75 -10.06 -1.21
N PRO A 64 30.42 -10.89 -0.38
CA PRO A 64 31.81 -10.63 -0.07
C PRO A 64 32.54 -10.57 -1.40
N LYS A 65 33.23 -9.46 -1.66
CA LYS A 65 34.16 -9.37 -2.77
C LYS A 65 35.29 -10.33 -2.43
N THR A 66 35.13 -11.58 -2.84
CA THR A 66 36.14 -12.62 -2.64
C THR A 66 37.28 -12.34 -3.61
N GLU A 67 38.10 -11.36 -3.28
CA GLU A 67 39.46 -11.31 -3.78
C GLU A 67 40.19 -12.45 -3.08
N ILE A 68 40.05 -13.67 -3.64
CA ILE A 68 40.83 -14.82 -3.20
C ILE A 68 42.28 -14.43 -3.45
N PRO A 69 43.13 -14.27 -2.41
CA PRO A 69 44.52 -13.99 -2.64
C PRO A 69 45.14 -15.23 -3.31
N GLU A 70 45.81 -14.98 -4.42
CA GLU A 70 46.42 -15.97 -5.33
C GLU A 70 47.40 -16.94 -4.63
N ASN A 71 47.81 -16.62 -3.40
CA ASN A 71 48.72 -17.41 -2.59
C ASN A 71 48.08 -18.59 -1.84
N LEU A 72 46.78 -18.87 -2.01
CA LEU A 72 46.15 -20.09 -1.48
C LEU A 72 46.42 -21.34 -2.33
N ALA A 73 47.21 -21.23 -3.40
CA ALA A 73 47.66 -22.35 -4.19
C ALA A 73 48.95 -22.95 -3.60
N LEU A 74 48.81 -24.10 -2.96
CA LEU A 74 49.84 -25.12 -2.71
C LEU A 74 51.01 -24.74 -1.79
N THR A 75 51.06 -25.33 -0.60
CA THR A 75 52.23 -26.07 -0.11
C THR A 75 51.80 -27.02 1.01
N ALA A 76 51.87 -28.31 0.71
CA ALA A 76 51.88 -29.37 1.68
C ALA A 76 53.23 -29.36 2.43
N GLY A 77 53.19 -29.43 3.77
CA GLY A 77 54.30 -29.91 4.60
C GLY A 77 55.28 -28.85 5.11
N GLY A 78 55.15 -28.50 6.39
CA GLY A 78 56.20 -27.84 7.18
C GLY A 78 55.75 -27.60 8.63
N PRO A 79 56.54 -27.96 9.66
CA PRO A 79 56.21 -27.65 11.05
C PRO A 79 56.81 -26.29 11.39
N GLU A 80 56.06 -25.21 11.16
CA GLU A 80 56.48 -23.91 11.68
C GLU A 80 55.35 -23.31 12.50
N VAL A 81 55.64 -23.19 13.80
CA VAL A 81 54.80 -22.62 14.85
C VAL A 81 54.53 -21.17 14.48
N SER A 82 53.40 -20.92 13.83
CA SER A 82 52.87 -19.56 13.68
C SER A 82 52.38 -19.10 15.04
N THR A 83 53.22 -18.35 15.74
CA THR A 83 52.81 -17.48 16.84
C THR A 83 51.81 -16.47 16.27
N LEU A 84 50.52 -16.81 16.38
CA LEU A 84 49.44 -15.88 16.06
C LEU A 84 49.69 -14.59 16.85
N PRO A 85 49.73 -13.41 16.20
CA PRO A 85 49.91 -12.16 16.92
C PRO A 85 48.78 -12.02 17.93
N GLN A 86 49.09 -11.52 19.14
CA GLN A 86 48.11 -11.34 20.23
C GLN A 86 46.91 -10.44 19.86
N ASN A 87 47.00 -9.76 18.70
CA ASN A 87 46.00 -8.89 18.13
C ASN A 87 45.33 -9.47 16.86
N ALA A 88 45.53 -10.76 16.55
CA ALA A 88 44.78 -11.42 15.49
C ALA A 88 43.29 -11.46 15.89
N PRO A 89 42.36 -11.09 15.00
CA PRO A 89 40.94 -11.29 15.25
C PRO A 89 40.71 -12.75 15.64
N LEU A 90 40.26 -12.98 16.87
CA LEU A 90 39.97 -14.33 17.33
C LEU A 90 38.87 -14.89 16.45
N LEU A 91 39.12 -16.07 15.88
CA LEU A 91 38.09 -16.83 15.19
C LEU A 91 36.93 -17.05 16.17
N GLN A 92 35.71 -16.76 15.73
CA GLN A 92 34.49 -16.97 16.52
C GLN A 92 34.54 -18.34 17.19
N ALA A 93 34.33 -18.39 18.51
CA ALA A 93 34.66 -19.56 19.33
C ALA A 93 33.85 -20.81 18.96
N ASP A 94 32.57 -20.65 18.59
CA ASP A 94 31.72 -21.75 18.13
C ASP A 94 30.62 -21.26 17.15
N PRO A 95 30.94 -21.17 15.85
CA PRO A 95 29.97 -20.73 14.84
C PRO A 95 28.77 -21.67 14.70
N ALA A 96 28.94 -22.96 14.98
CA ALA A 96 27.87 -23.94 14.81
C ALA A 96 26.78 -23.75 15.88
N ARG A 97 27.19 -23.53 17.14
CA ARG A 97 26.28 -23.27 18.24
C ARG A 97 25.49 -21.98 18.03
N ASP A 98 26.17 -20.91 17.63
CA ASP A 98 25.53 -19.61 17.39
C ASP A 98 24.47 -19.68 16.28
N MET A 99 24.77 -20.41 15.20
CA MET A 99 23.80 -20.63 14.12
C MET A 99 22.57 -21.42 14.58
N GLN A 100 22.73 -22.40 15.47
CA GLN A 100 21.60 -23.14 16.03
C GLN A 100 20.73 -22.26 16.92
N VAL A 101 21.34 -21.42 17.76
CA VAL A 101 20.61 -20.48 18.63
C VAL A 101 19.83 -19.48 17.79
N MET A 102 20.47 -18.88 16.79
CA MET A 102 19.82 -17.94 15.87
C MET A 102 18.60 -18.59 15.18
N ARG A 103 18.78 -19.79 14.62
CA ARG A 103 17.69 -20.53 13.97
C ARG A 103 16.54 -20.83 14.94
N ALA A 104 16.85 -21.23 16.16
CA ALA A 104 15.83 -21.52 17.17
C ALA A 104 15.02 -20.26 17.52
N GLN A 105 15.68 -19.12 17.68
CA GLN A 105 15.01 -17.83 17.96
C GLN A 105 14.13 -17.39 16.78
N GLN A 106 14.63 -17.51 15.55
CA GLN A 106 13.87 -17.18 14.35
C GLN A 106 12.64 -18.09 14.21
N ASN A 107 12.81 -19.39 14.44
CA ASN A 107 11.71 -20.35 14.38
C ASN A 107 10.65 -20.06 15.46
N ALA A 108 11.07 -19.70 16.67
CA ALA A 108 10.16 -19.32 17.74
C ALA A 108 9.32 -18.08 17.35
N LYS A 109 9.94 -17.05 16.75
CA LYS A 109 9.20 -15.89 16.23
C LYS A 109 8.17 -16.29 15.19
N LEU A 110 8.50 -17.16 14.24
CA LEU A 110 7.62 -17.56 13.13
C LEU A 110 6.45 -18.47 13.55
N THR A 111 6.66 -19.31 14.57
CA THR A 111 5.73 -20.40 14.93
C THR A 111 4.88 -20.09 16.16
N SER A 112 5.17 -19.01 16.89
CA SER A 112 4.45 -18.67 18.12
C SER A 112 3.48 -17.50 17.95
N TYR A 113 2.47 -17.46 18.80
CA TYR A 113 1.61 -16.29 18.94
C TYR A 113 2.30 -15.21 19.77
N GLY A 114 2.02 -13.96 19.45
CA GLY A 114 2.58 -12.82 20.18
C GLY A 114 1.71 -11.57 20.03
N TRP A 115 2.02 -10.55 20.82
CA TRP A 115 1.43 -9.23 20.66
C TRP A 115 2.41 -8.33 19.91
N ILE A 116 1.94 -7.67 18.86
CA ILE A 116 2.71 -6.63 18.15
C ILE A 116 2.39 -5.27 18.76
N ASP A 117 1.11 -5.01 19.00
CA ASP A 117 0.62 -3.82 19.69
C ASP A 117 -0.61 -4.22 20.51
N ARG A 118 -0.49 -4.20 21.84
CA ARG A 118 -1.57 -4.60 22.74
C ARG A 118 -2.68 -3.55 22.81
N GLU A 119 -2.35 -2.28 22.70
CA GLU A 119 -3.31 -1.18 22.81
C GLU A 119 -4.15 -1.08 21.53
N ALA A 120 -3.52 -1.30 20.38
CA ALA A 120 -4.21 -1.38 19.09
C ALA A 120 -4.85 -2.75 18.81
N GLY A 121 -4.69 -3.74 19.70
CA GLY A 121 -5.26 -5.08 19.53
C GLY A 121 -4.60 -5.92 18.42
N VAL A 122 -3.37 -5.59 18.01
CA VAL A 122 -2.66 -6.24 16.91
C VAL A 122 -1.81 -7.40 17.41
N VAL A 123 -2.12 -8.61 16.95
CA VAL A 123 -1.41 -9.85 17.31
C VAL A 123 -0.54 -10.38 16.17
N HIS A 124 0.59 -10.98 16.53
CA HIS A 124 1.36 -11.86 15.67
C HIS A 124 0.70 -13.25 15.64
N VAL A 125 0.44 -13.74 14.44
CA VAL A 125 -0.13 -15.07 14.18
C VAL A 125 0.95 -15.95 13.56
N PRO A 126 1.12 -17.22 14.00
CA PRO A 126 2.05 -18.15 13.38
C PRO A 126 1.86 -18.25 11.88
N ILE A 127 2.98 -18.35 11.15
CA ILE A 127 2.99 -18.28 9.69
C ILE A 127 2.09 -19.34 9.03
N ASP A 128 2.05 -20.55 9.57
CA ASP A 128 1.21 -21.64 9.05
C ASP A 128 -0.28 -21.31 9.09
N LYS A 129 -0.72 -20.64 10.17
CA LYS A 129 -2.11 -20.20 10.31
C LYS A 129 -2.41 -19.01 9.42
N ALA A 130 -1.47 -18.07 9.29
CA ALA A 130 -1.60 -16.94 8.39
C ALA A 130 -1.76 -17.40 6.92
N MET A 131 -1.00 -18.40 6.50
CA MET A 131 -1.13 -19.01 5.16
C MET A 131 -2.51 -19.64 4.95
N ALA A 132 -3.00 -20.42 5.93
CA ALA A 132 -4.32 -21.03 5.85
C ALA A 132 -5.43 -19.98 5.68
N PHE A 133 -5.42 -18.93 6.50
CA PHE A 133 -6.41 -17.85 6.42
C PHE A 133 -6.31 -17.07 5.10
N ALA A 134 -5.11 -16.87 4.57
CA ALA A 134 -4.90 -16.21 3.29
C ALA A 134 -5.52 -17.01 2.13
N LEU A 135 -5.32 -18.34 2.13
CA LEU A 135 -5.91 -19.24 1.15
C LEU A 135 -7.44 -19.23 1.23
N GLU A 136 -8.01 -19.43 2.42
CA GLU A 136 -9.46 -19.40 2.63
C GLU A 136 -10.08 -18.09 2.12
N ARG A 137 -9.48 -16.95 2.48
CA ARG A 137 -9.96 -15.63 2.02
C ARG A 137 -9.89 -15.47 0.50
N SER A 138 -8.85 -16.00 -0.15
CA SER A 138 -8.73 -15.95 -1.60
C SER A 138 -9.81 -16.78 -2.30
N MET A 139 -10.16 -17.94 -1.75
CA MET A 139 -11.24 -18.80 -2.28
C MET A 139 -12.60 -18.11 -2.15
N VAL A 140 -12.90 -17.53 -0.99
CA VAL A 140 -14.14 -16.75 -0.79
C VAL A 140 -14.21 -15.57 -1.76
N LYS A 141 -13.10 -14.84 -1.95
CA LYS A 141 -13.03 -13.73 -2.91
C LYS A 141 -13.32 -14.20 -4.34
N ALA A 142 -12.80 -15.36 -4.74
CA ALA A 142 -13.06 -15.93 -6.07
C ALA A 142 -14.55 -16.30 -6.26
N GLN A 143 -15.16 -16.96 -5.26
CA GLN A 143 -16.58 -17.34 -5.31
C GLN A 143 -17.53 -16.13 -5.38
N THR A 144 -17.22 -15.04 -4.67
CA THR A 144 -18.00 -13.80 -4.74
C THR A 144 -17.88 -13.15 -6.12
N ALA A 145 -16.72 -13.21 -6.77
CA ALA A 145 -16.52 -12.68 -8.11
C ALA A 145 -17.28 -13.48 -9.19
N GLU A 146 -17.37 -14.80 -9.02
CA GLU A 146 -18.15 -15.68 -9.91
C GLU A 146 -19.66 -15.45 -9.75
N SER A 147 -20.14 -15.34 -8.51
CA SER A 147 -21.55 -15.04 -8.21
C SER A 147 -21.98 -13.65 -8.71
N ALA A 148 -21.08 -12.67 -8.69
CA ALA A 148 -21.34 -11.34 -9.26
C ALA A 148 -21.35 -11.33 -10.81
N THR A 149 -20.68 -12.28 -11.45
CA THR A 149 -20.66 -12.44 -12.92
C THR A 149 -21.95 -13.12 -13.43
N THR A 150 -22.54 -14.06 -12.67
CA THR A 150 -23.80 -14.72 -13.05
C THR A 150 -25.05 -13.85 -12.78
N ALA A 151 -24.95 -12.82 -11.92
CA ALA A 151 -26.08 -11.95 -11.57
C ALA A 151 -26.30 -10.74 -12.52
N ALA A 152 -25.47 -10.56 -13.55
CA ALA A 152 -25.64 -9.50 -14.54
C ALA A 152 -25.89 -10.08 -15.94
N PRO A 153 -27.15 -10.36 -16.29
CA PRO A 153 -27.70 -9.72 -17.49
C PRO A 153 -29.22 -9.49 -17.38
N ALA A 154 -29.66 -8.31 -16.93
CA ALA A 154 -31.04 -7.85 -17.13
C ALA A 154 -31.21 -6.33 -16.92
N ALA A 155 -30.35 -5.49 -17.51
CA ALA A 155 -30.65 -4.06 -17.65
C ALA A 155 -29.82 -3.42 -18.78
N VAL A 156 -30.05 -3.87 -20.02
CA VAL A 156 -29.69 -3.09 -21.21
C VAL A 156 -31.01 -2.51 -21.76
N ALA A 157 -31.32 -1.27 -21.40
CA ALA A 157 -32.34 -0.48 -22.09
C ALA A 157 -31.73 0.13 -23.37
N PRO A 158 -32.44 0.17 -24.51
CA PRO A 158 -31.85 0.52 -25.78
C PRO A 158 -31.63 2.03 -25.94
N ALA A 159 -30.47 2.36 -26.51
CA ALA A 159 -30.08 3.71 -26.93
C ALA A 159 -31.06 4.26 -27.99
N LYS A 160 -31.62 5.44 -27.73
CA LYS A 160 -32.37 6.24 -28.71
C LYS A 160 -31.36 7.04 -29.54
N ALA A 161 -31.10 6.59 -30.76
CA ALA A 161 -30.40 7.35 -31.79
C ALA A 161 -31.36 7.62 -32.95
N VAL A 162 -31.67 8.90 -33.18
CA VAL A 162 -32.27 9.40 -34.43
C VAL A 162 -31.54 10.68 -34.79
N ALA A 163 -30.92 10.69 -35.96
CA ALA A 163 -30.38 11.84 -36.69
C ALA A 163 -30.92 11.74 -38.15
N PRO A 164 -30.79 12.75 -39.03
CA PRO A 164 -30.72 14.20 -38.87
C PRO A 164 -31.87 14.95 -39.61
N VAL A 165 -31.98 16.27 -39.39
CA VAL A 165 -32.89 17.19 -40.08
C VAL A 165 -32.46 17.42 -41.53
N ALA A 166 -33.38 17.23 -42.48
CA ALA A 166 -33.24 17.59 -43.88
C ALA A 166 -33.68 19.05 -44.12
N SER A 167 -32.92 19.76 -44.95
CA SER A 167 -33.09 21.16 -45.33
C SER A 167 -34.02 21.36 -46.52
N ALA A 168 -34.73 22.51 -46.50
CA ALA A 168 -35.33 23.28 -47.60
C ALA A 168 -36.73 22.90 -48.16
N PRO A 169 -37.68 23.85 -48.20
CA PRO A 169 -38.72 23.90 -49.22
C PRO A 169 -38.38 24.93 -50.31
N ALA A 170 -38.66 24.58 -51.57
CA ALA A 170 -38.66 25.51 -52.70
C ALA A 170 -40.08 25.62 -53.29
N ALA A 171 -40.46 26.87 -53.56
CA ALA A 171 -41.42 27.35 -54.56
C ALA A 171 -42.91 27.00 -54.42
N HIS A 172 -43.72 28.04 -54.24
CA HIS A 172 -44.65 28.53 -55.26
C HIS A 172 -44.66 30.06 -55.25
#